data_AF-A0A938HKK4-F1
#
_entry.id   AF-A0A938HKK4-F1
#
_cell.length_a   1.000
_cell.length_b   1.000
_cell.length_c   1.000
_cell.angle_alpha   90.00
_cell.angle_beta   90.00
_cell.angle_gamma   90.00
#
_symmetry.space_group_name_H-M   'P 1'
#
loop_
_entity.id
_entity.type
_entity.pdbx_description
1 polymer ?
#
loop_
_entity_poly.entity_id
_entity_poly.type
_entity_poly.pdbx_seq_one_letter_code
_entity_poly.pdbx_strand_id
1 'polypeptide(L)' 'MAKEKIQVGDRFITVSGYPTTWIVEREIHSPTVAPHFQLSQEGQPSRIKTLSESVLLDGNQYKRVPGPASAAA' A
#
# COMPACT_ATOMS: atom_id res chain seq x y z
N MET A 1 5.82 15.76 -12.88
CA MET A 1 4.72 14.93 -12.36
C MET A 1 5.23 14.29 -11.09
N ALA A 2 4.68 14.65 -9.93
CA ALA A 2 5.20 14.21 -8.64
C ALA A 2 5.10 12.69 -8.58
N LYS A 3 6.25 12.03 -8.50
CA LYS A 3 6.35 10.58 -8.30
C LYS A 3 5.80 10.34 -6.89
N GLU A 4 4.54 9.97 -6.77
CA GLU A 4 3.90 9.73 -5.47
C GLU A 4 4.67 8.62 -4.76
N LYS A 5 5.52 9.02 -3.82
CA LYS A 5 6.23 8.07 -2.97
C LYS A 5 5.22 7.46 -2.01
N ILE A 6 5.24 6.13 -1.94
CA ILE A 6 4.46 5.37 -0.97
C ILE A 6 5.09 5.58 0.41
N GLN A 7 4.25 5.81 1.41
CA GLN A 7 4.69 6.02 2.79
C GLN A 7 4.10 4.95 3.72
N VAL A 8 4.76 4.73 4.85
CA VAL A 8 4.21 3.91 5.92
C VAL A 8 2.91 4.54 6.42
N GLY A 9 1.88 3.72 6.60
CA GLY A 9 0.52 4.14 6.94
C GLY A 9 -0.38 4.38 5.73
N ASP A 10 0.16 4.39 4.51
CA ASP A 10 -0.68 4.44 3.30
C ASP A 10 -1.58 3.23 3.20
N ARG A 11 -2.76 3.45 2.60
CA ARG A 11 -3.76 2.41 2.41
C ARG A 11 -3.97 2.15 0.93
N PHE A 12 -3.99 0.88 0.58
CA PHE A 12 -4.22 0.42 -0.77
C PHE A 12 -5.36 -0.58 -0.78
N ILE A 13 -6.36 -0.35 -1.63
CA ILE A 13 -7.43 -1.31 -1.85
C ILE A 13 -7.11 -2.14 -3.09
N THR A 14 -7.31 -3.44 -2.98
CA THR A 14 -7.17 -4.37 -4.10
C THR A 14 -8.35 -4.14 -5.04
N VAL A 15 -8.09 -3.84 -6.31
CA VAL A 15 -9.13 -3.56 -7.33
C VAL A 15 -9.65 -4.85 -7.97
N SER A 16 -8.79 -5.87 -8.05
CA SER A 16 -9.18 -7.18 -8.55
C SER A 16 -9.82 -8.06 -7.46
N GLY A 17 -11.05 -8.49 -7.70
CA GLY A 17 -11.78 -9.44 -6.84
C GLY A 17 -12.47 -8.78 -5.65
N TYR A 18 -12.29 -9.37 -4.46
CA TYR A 18 -12.91 -8.86 -3.23
C TYR A 18 -12.14 -7.63 -2.71
N PRO A 19 -12.81 -6.48 -2.51
CA PRO A 19 -12.18 -5.25 -2.07
C PRO A 19 -11.53 -5.45 -0.70
N THR A 20 -10.21 -5.56 -0.71
CA THR A 20 -9.40 -5.79 0.49
C THR A 20 -8.47 -4.61 0.68
N THR A 21 -8.57 -3.96 1.82
CA THR A 21 -7.70 -2.85 2.23
C THR A 21 -6.43 -3.38 2.87
N TRP A 22 -5.31 -2.89 2.38
CA TRP A 22 -3.97 -3.18 2.86
C TRP A 22 -3.33 -1.90 3.35
N ILE A 23 -2.65 -1.96 4.49
CA ILE A 23 -1.97 -0.82 5.13
C ILE A 23 -0.48 -1.06 5.02
N VAL A 24 0.27 -0.07 4.55
CA VAL A 24 1.73 -0.16 4.47
C VAL A 24 2.31 -0.09 5.89
N GLU A 25 2.95 -1.17 6.33
CA GLU A 25 3.58 -1.26 7.65
C GLU A 25 5.03 -0.78 7.61
N ARG A 26 5.75 -1.10 6.54
CA ARG A 26 7.16 -0.72 6.37
C ARG A 26 7.63 -0.82 4.93
N GLU A 27 8.59 0.02 4.58
CA GLU A 27 9.39 -0.11 3.37
C GLU A 27 10.53 -1.12 3.61
N ILE A 28 10.68 -2.05 2.69
CA ILE A 28 11.80 -2.98 2.59
C ILE A 28 12.70 -2.44 1.49
N HIS A 29 13.78 -1.78 1.91
CA HIS A 29 14.74 -1.17 1.01
C HIS A 29 15.93 -2.11 0.82
N SER A 30 16.23 -2.43 -0.44
CA SER A 30 17.34 -3.30 -0.84
C SER A 30 18.12 -2.64 -1.96
N PRO A 31 19.47 -2.62 -1.90
CA PRO A 31 20.30 -1.86 -2.85
C PRO A 31 20.29 -2.41 -4.28
N THR A 32 19.79 -3.63 -4.48
CA THR A 32 19.83 -4.35 -5.76
C THR A 32 18.46 -4.55 -6.39
N VAL A 33 17.37 -4.15 -5.73
CA VAL A 33 16.00 -4.36 -6.22
C VAL A 33 15.15 -3.11 -6.04
N ALA A 34 14.06 -3.02 -6.80
CA ALA A 34 13.07 -1.96 -6.64
C ALA A 34 12.55 -1.91 -5.19
N PRO A 35 12.10 -0.75 -4.70
CA PRO A 35 11.52 -0.63 -3.37
C PRO A 35 10.34 -1.59 -3.20
N HIS A 36 10.35 -2.33 -2.10
CA HIS A 36 9.25 -3.21 -1.70
C HIS A 36 8.62 -2.68 -0.44
N PHE A 37 7.36 -3.00 -0.21
CA PHE A 37 6.59 -2.58 0.94
C PHE A 37 5.93 -3.80 1.54
N GLN A 38 6.03 -3.92 2.85
CA GLN A 38 5.24 -4.88 3.61
C GLN A 38 3.92 -4.22 3.96
N LEU A 39 2.82 -4.90 3.65
CA LEU A 39 1.47 -4.48 3.97
C LEU A 39 0.79 -5.48 4.90
N SER A 40 -0.03 -4.97 5.79
CA SER A 40 -0.95 -5.73 6.65
C SER A 40 -2.39 -5.55 6.15
N GLN A 41 -3.25 -6.55 6.30
CA GLN A 41 -4.65 -6.39 5.97
C GLN A 41 -5.37 -5.58 7.08
N GLU A 42 -6.17 -4.60 6.67
CA GLU A 42 -6.99 -3.82 7.61
C GLU A 42 -7.96 -4.73 8.36
N GLY A 43 -7.94 -4.66 9.70
CA GLY A 43 -8.74 -5.52 10.58
C GLY A 43 -8.19 -6.95 10.78
N GLN A 44 -7.18 -7.37 10.02
CA GLN A 44 -6.52 -8.68 10.14
C GLN A 44 -5.00 -8.54 10.00
N PRO A 45 -4.29 -8.00 11.02
CA PRO A 45 -2.86 -7.72 10.93
C PRO A 45 -1.99 -8.98 10.76
N SER A 46 -2.51 -10.17 11.10
CA SER A 46 -1.85 -11.45 10.85
C SER A 46 -1.70 -11.78 9.36
N ARG A 47 -2.53 -11.17 8.49
CA ARG A 47 -2.37 -11.28 7.04
C ARG A 47 -1.38 -10.23 6.57
N ILE A 48 -0.19 -10.70 6.20
CA ILE A 48 0.91 -9.86 5.73
C ILE A 48 1.20 -10.20 4.26
N LYS A 49 1.50 -9.18 3.46
CA LYS A 49 1.91 -9.32 2.07
C LYS A 49 3.05 -8.37 1.75
N THR A 50 4.00 -8.81 0.93
CA THR A 50 5.07 -7.93 0.43
C THR A 50 4.84 -7.66 -1.05
N LEU A 51 4.82 -6.39 -1.44
CA LEU A 51 4.61 -5.95 -2.82
C LEU A 51 5.65 -4.92 -3.22
N SER A 52 6.03 -4.91 -4.49
CA SER A 52 6.91 -3.88 -5.05
C SER A 52 6.16 -2.56 -5.25
N GLU A 53 6.89 -1.44 -5.22
CA GLU A 53 6.36 -0.10 -5.50
C GLU A 53 5.55 -0.09 -6.81
N SER A 54 6.10 -0.65 -7.88
CA SER A 54 5.45 -0.67 -9.20
C SER A 54 4.09 -1.36 -9.19
N VAL A 55 3.88 -2.36 -8.33
CA VAL A 55 2.60 -3.08 -8.22
C VAL A 55 1.59 -2.24 -7.44
N LEU A 56 2.02 -1.54 -6.40
CA LEU A 56 1.15 -0.66 -5.61
C LEU A 56 0.74 0.60 -6.38
N LEU A 57 1.62 1.09 -7.26
CA LEU A 57 1.34 2.19 -8.17
C LEU A 57 0.55 1.77 -9.43
N ASP A 58 0.37 0.47 -9.65
CA ASP A 58 -0.43 -0.05 -10.75
C ASP A 58 -1.93 0.06 -10.42
N GLY A 59 -2.57 1.10 -10.95
CA GLY A 59 -3.99 1.42 -10.74
C GLY A 59 -4.99 0.34 -11.16
N ASN A 60 -4.54 -0.68 -11.88
CA ASN A 60 -5.33 -1.83 -12.30
C ASN A 60 -5.35 -2.94 -11.22
N GLN A 61 -4.31 -3.02 -10.39
CA GLN A 61 -4.23 -3.98 -9.28
C GLN A 61 -4.58 -3.35 -7.94
N TYR A 62 -4.05 -2.17 -7.65
CA TYR A 62 -4.23 -1.48 -6.38
C TYR A 62 -4.59 -0.01 -6.61
N LYS A 63 -5.47 0.50 -5.75
CA LYS A 63 -5.76 1.93 -5.67
C LYS A 63 -5.41 2.44 -4.30
N ARG A 64 -4.61 3.50 -4.24
CA ARG A 64 -4.39 4.24 -3.00
C ARG A 64 -5.73 4.83 -2.55
N VAL A 65 -6.12 4.56 -1.32
CA VAL A 65 -7.33 5.12 -0.73
C VAL A 65 -6.94 6.09 0.37
N PRO A 66 -7.66 7.21 0.52
CA PRO A 66 -7.46 8.07 1.67
C PRO A 66 -7.71 7.23 2.92
N GLY A 67 -6.76 7.25 3.86
CA GLY A 67 -7.01 6.73 5.19
C GLY A 67 -8.24 7.39 5.81
N PRO A 68 -8.84 6.82 6.87
CA PRO A 68 -9.96 7.37 7.59
C PRO A 68 -9.52 8.74 8.06
N ALA A 69 -9.98 9.72 7.30
CA ALA A 69 -10.07 11.11 7.65
C ALA A 69 -9.00 11.58 8.65
N SER A 70 -7.90 12.11 8.12
CA SER A 70 -7.58 13.47 8.56
C SER A 70 -8.57 14.43 7.88
N ALA A 71 -9.86 14.26 8.17
CA ALA A 71 -10.84 15.32 8.12
C ALA A 71 -10.74 15.98 9.49
N ALA A 72 -9.72 16.81 9.66
CA ALA A 72 -9.56 17.66 10.82
C ALA A 72 -9.54 19.10 10.32
N ALA A 73 -10.72 19.72 10.49
CA ALA A 73 -11.01 21.15 10.63
C ALA A 73 -10.58 22.12 9.51
#